data_AF-A0A4P9WWR9-F1
#
_entry.id   AF-A0A4P9WWR9-F1
#
_cell.length_a   1.000
_cell.length_b   1.000
_cell.length_c   1.000
_cell.angle_alpha   90.00
_cell.angle_beta   90.00
_cell.angle_gamma   90.00
#
_symmetry.space_group_name_H-M   'P 1'
#
loop_
_entity.id
_entity.type
_entity.pdbx_description
1 polymer ?
#
loop_
_entity_poly.entity_id
_entity_poly.type
_entity_poly.pdbx_seq_one_letter_code
_entity_poly.pdbx_strand_id
1 'polypeptide(L)'
;MRTSVPSGNLNALRAVVLTNGAVTHATHMSQRHVTMVTQGVTGPDAEGFVNLTVTACPRAEVCPPGWYLLYVLDGETPSMGQWVQIGGDAGLGPGNFPGF
;
A
#
# COMPACT_ATOMS: atom_id res chain seq x y z
N MET A 1 7.65 5.00 -4.11
CA MET A 1 6.43 5.55 -3.49
C MET A 1 6.81 6.05 -2.10
N ARG A 2 6.53 7.31 -1.77
CA ARG A 2 7.04 7.99 -0.55
C ARG A 2 5.85 8.40 0.32
N THR A 3 5.75 7.83 1.51
CA THR A 3 4.68 8.12 2.49
C THR A 3 5.29 8.52 3.82
N SER A 4 4.86 9.65 4.39
CA SER A 4 5.29 10.07 5.71
C SER A 4 4.48 9.36 6.80
N VAL A 5 5.19 8.87 7.82
CA VAL A 5 4.60 8.42 9.08
C VAL A 5 4.93 9.49 10.13
N PRO A 6 3.97 9.96 10.95
CA PRO A 6 4.15 11.13 11.82
C PRO A 6 5.31 11.02 12.83
N SER A 7 5.61 9.82 13.29
CA SER A 7 6.76 9.45 14.15
C SER A 7 6.76 7.93 14.29
N GLY A 8 7.85 7.28 14.75
CA GLY A 8 7.73 5.87 15.09
C GLY A 8 8.96 5.00 15.31
N ASN A 9 8.73 3.82 15.88
CA ASN A 9 9.74 2.77 16.03
C ASN A 9 9.86 2.00 14.71
N LEU A 10 11.01 2.16 14.04
CA LEU A 10 11.27 1.57 12.72
C LEU A 10 11.16 0.03 12.70
N ASN A 11 11.32 -0.64 13.84
CA ASN A 11 11.20 -2.10 13.93
C ASN A 11 9.74 -2.58 14.03
N ALA A 12 8.78 -1.69 14.25
CA ALA A 12 7.37 -2.02 14.42
C ALA A 12 6.49 -1.64 13.21
N LEU A 13 7.09 -1.16 12.11
CA LEU A 13 6.37 -0.69 10.94
C LEU A 13 5.62 -1.84 10.24
N ARG A 14 4.34 -1.61 9.98
CA ARG A 14 3.46 -2.56 9.29
C ARG A 14 2.85 -1.90 8.06
N ALA A 15 2.84 -2.60 6.95
CA ALA A 15 2.13 -2.17 5.75
C ALA A 15 0.81 -2.91 5.61
N VAL A 16 -0.25 -2.17 5.31
CA VAL A 16 -1.60 -2.70 5.09
C VAL A 16 -2.15 -2.10 3.81
N VAL A 17 -2.83 -2.93 3.02
CA VAL A 17 -3.63 -2.46 1.88
C VAL A 17 -5.11 -2.66 2.13
N LEU A 18 -5.90 -1.68 1.71
CA LEU A 18 -7.35 -1.71 1.72
C LEU A 18 -7.87 -1.57 0.28
N THR A 19 -8.73 -2.49 -0.14
CA THR A 19 -9.43 -2.35 -1.42
C THR A 19 -10.56 -1.34 -1.26
N ASN A 20 -10.73 -0.46 -2.24
CA ASN A 20 -11.92 0.37 -2.33
C ASN A 20 -13.12 -0.43 -2.84
N GLY A 21 -14.31 0.08 -2.60
CA GLY A 21 -15.50 -0.56 -3.11
C GLY A 21 -16.76 0.25 -2.88
N ALA A 22 -17.87 -0.33 -3.29
CA ALA A 22 -19.18 0.26 -3.20
C ALA A 22 -20.08 -0.60 -2.30
N VAL A 23 -20.97 0.07 -1.57
CA VAL A 23 -21.96 -0.58 -0.72
C VAL A 23 -23.34 -0.38 -1.34
N THR A 24 -24.09 -1.47 -1.49
CA THR A 24 -25.52 -1.41 -1.77
C THR A 24 -26.23 -2.51 -0.99
N HIS A 25 -27.44 -2.25 -0.51
CA HIS A 25 -28.21 -3.20 0.30
C HIS A 25 -27.41 -3.80 1.48
N ALA A 26 -26.59 -2.98 2.14
CA ALA A 26 -25.67 -3.41 3.20
C ALA A 26 -24.65 -4.49 2.78
N THR A 27 -24.41 -4.66 1.47
CA THR A 27 -23.40 -5.59 0.93
C THR A 27 -22.23 -4.83 0.34
N HIS A 28 -21.02 -5.26 0.69
CA HIS A 28 -19.76 -4.71 0.21
C HIS A 28 -18.80 -5.85 -0.14
N MET A 29 -18.86 -6.31 -1.39
CA MET A 29 -18.19 -7.56 -1.78
C MET A 29 -16.70 -7.39 -2.09
N SER A 30 -16.23 -6.15 -2.32
CA SER A 30 -14.85 -5.88 -2.72
C SER A 30 -13.95 -5.44 -1.56
N GLN A 31 -14.49 -5.04 -0.41
CA GLN A 31 -13.68 -4.58 0.70
C GLN A 31 -12.83 -5.72 1.25
N ARG A 32 -11.52 -5.49 1.27
CA ARG A 32 -10.59 -6.42 1.88
C ARG A 32 -9.47 -5.67 2.58
N HIS A 33 -9.10 -6.17 3.74
CA HIS A 33 -7.91 -5.77 4.50
C HIS A 33 -6.86 -6.84 4.30
N VAL A 34 -5.68 -6.45 3.80
CA VAL A 34 -4.54 -7.35 3.72
C VAL A 34 -3.32 -6.71 4.35
N THR A 35 -2.82 -7.36 5.39
CA THR A 35 -1.52 -7.02 5.98
C THR A 35 -0.42 -7.62 5.11
N MET A 36 0.50 -6.77 4.68
CA MET A 36 1.66 -7.19 3.88
C MET A 36 2.78 -7.70 4.79
N VAL A 37 3.62 -8.56 4.23
CA VAL A 37 4.81 -9.03 4.92
C VAL A 37 5.91 -7.98 4.75
N THR A 38 6.31 -7.37 5.85
CA THR A 38 7.48 -6.49 5.91
C THR A 38 8.74 -7.34 5.72
N GLN A 39 9.52 -7.06 4.68
CA GLN A 39 10.79 -7.74 4.42
C GLN A 39 11.97 -7.05 5.06
N GLY A 40 11.94 -5.72 5.14
CA GLY A 40 13.02 -4.95 5.72
C GLY A 40 12.66 -3.49 5.89
N VAL A 41 13.32 -2.86 6.85
CA VAL A 41 13.25 -1.43 7.10
C VAL A 41 14.66 -0.90 7.07
N THR A 42 14.93 0.00 6.13
CA THR A 42 16.24 0.65 6.01
C THR A 42 16.12 2.08 6.53
N GLY A 43 16.88 2.36 7.59
CA GLY A 43 16.93 3.63 8.30
C GLY A 43 17.75 4.71 7.59
N PRO A 44 17.70 5.95 8.10
CA PRO A 44 17.31 7.09 7.28
C PRO A 44 18.34 7.41 6.20
N ASP A 45 17.84 7.69 5.00
CA ASP A 45 18.65 8.31 3.97
C ASP A 45 19.10 9.72 4.40
N ALA A 46 19.95 10.36 3.60
CA ALA A 46 20.48 11.68 3.90
C ALA A 46 19.38 12.77 4.03
N GLU A 47 18.17 12.49 3.58
CA GLU A 47 17.00 13.37 3.66
C GLU A 47 16.11 13.07 4.88
N GLY A 48 16.42 12.03 5.66
CA GLY A 48 15.65 11.64 6.85
C GLY A 48 14.49 10.69 6.58
N PHE A 49 14.42 10.04 5.41
CA PHE A 49 13.35 9.13 5.03
C PHE A 49 13.72 7.68 5.27
N VAL A 50 12.70 6.89 5.63
CA VAL A 50 12.83 5.47 5.91
C VAL A 50 12.27 4.69 4.72
N ASN A 51 13.04 3.71 4.26
CA ASN A 51 12.61 2.82 3.18
C ASN A 51 12.07 1.51 3.76
N LEU A 52 10.80 1.22 3.47
CA LEU A 52 10.12 -0.01 3.87
C LEU A 52 9.95 -0.91 2.65
N THR A 53 10.58 -2.08 2.66
CA THR A 53 10.38 -3.11 1.64
C THR A 53 9.32 -4.09 2.11
N VAL A 54 8.29 -4.29 1.29
CA VAL A 54 7.16 -5.18 1.58
C VAL A 54 6.98 -6.14 0.43
N THR A 55 6.71 -7.40 0.74
CA THR A 55 6.28 -8.34 -0.29
C THR A 55 4.81 -8.07 -0.58
N ALA A 56 4.50 -7.90 -1.86
CA ALA A 56 3.12 -7.91 -2.32
C ALA A 56 2.44 -9.25 -1.97
N CYS A 57 1.12 -9.30 -2.16
CA CYS A 57 0.33 -10.46 -1.76
C CYS A 57 0.86 -11.77 -2.39
N PRO A 58 0.96 -12.87 -1.61
CA PRO A 58 1.53 -14.12 -2.11
C PRO A 58 0.72 -14.77 -3.24
N ARG A 59 -0.59 -14.49 -3.37
CA ARG A 59 -1.44 -15.05 -4.43
C ARG A 59 -2.57 -14.10 -4.84
N ALA A 60 -3.05 -14.24 -6.08
CA ALA A 60 -4.10 -13.40 -6.66
C ALA A 60 -5.48 -13.58 -5.99
N GLU A 61 -5.75 -14.72 -5.35
CA GLU A 61 -7.02 -14.94 -4.64
C GLU A 61 -7.03 -14.15 -3.32
N VAL A 62 -5.87 -14.04 -2.69
CA VAL A 62 -5.68 -13.26 -1.45
C VAL A 62 -5.59 -11.78 -1.78
N CYS A 63 -5.24 -11.39 -3.01
CA CYS A 63 -5.29 -10.02 -3.50
C CYS A 63 -5.52 -9.95 -5.01
N PRO A 64 -6.80 -9.88 -5.44
CA PRO A 64 -7.13 -9.78 -6.86
C PRO A 64 -6.48 -8.54 -7.46
N PRO A 65 -6.07 -8.59 -8.74
CA PRO A 65 -5.50 -7.43 -9.40
C PRO A 65 -6.44 -6.22 -9.37
N GLY A 66 -5.91 -5.05 -9.08
CA GLY A 66 -6.72 -3.84 -8.95
C GLY A 66 -6.04 -2.71 -8.18
N TRP A 67 -6.82 -1.66 -7.90
CA TRP A 67 -6.38 -0.51 -7.12
C TRP A 67 -6.64 -0.72 -5.63
N TYR A 68 -5.66 -0.33 -4.83
CA TYR A 68 -5.66 -0.46 -3.38
C TYR A 68 -5.13 0.83 -2.75
N LEU A 69 -5.60 1.13 -1.54
CA LEU A 69 -5.02 2.14 -0.67
C LEU A 69 -4.00 1.48 0.24
N LEU A 70 -2.73 1.88 0.11
CA LEU A 70 -1.63 1.48 0.99
C LEU A 70 -1.53 2.45 2.17
N TYR A 71 -1.41 1.85 3.36
CA TYR A 71 -1.12 2.53 4.61
C TYR A 71 0.12 1.91 5.25
N VAL A 72 1.01 2.76 5.75
CA VAL A 72 2.10 2.36 6.64
C VAL A 72 1.69 2.74 8.06
N LEU A 73 1.75 1.79 8.97
CA LEU A 73 1.40 1.96 10.37
C LEU A 73 2.67 1.98 11.22
N ASP A 74 2.77 2.97 12.10
CA ASP A 74 3.60 2.93 13.29
C ASP A 74 2.69 2.70 14.51
N GLY A 75 2.73 1.47 15.05
CA GLY A 75 1.80 1.06 16.10
C GLY A 75 0.34 1.19 15.64
N GLU A 76 -0.41 2.07 16.30
CA GLU A 76 -1.82 2.36 16.00
C GLU A 76 -2.02 3.53 15.03
N THR A 77 -0.96 4.28 14.70
CA THR A 77 -1.06 5.49 13.88
C THR A 77 -0.84 5.16 12.39
N PRO A 78 -1.85 5.31 11.53
CA PRO A 78 -1.69 5.13 10.10
C PRO A 78 -1.08 6.37 9.42
N SER A 79 -0.33 6.14 8.34
CA SER A 79 0.09 7.18 7.41
C SER A 79 -1.08 7.73 6.59
N MET A 80 -0.83 8.78 5.82
CA MET A 80 -1.71 9.12 4.70
C MET A 80 -1.79 7.94 3.72
N GLY A 81 -3.02 7.61 3.32
CA GLY A 81 -3.29 6.57 2.35
C GLY A 81 -2.79 6.96 0.97
N GLN A 82 -2.32 5.97 0.21
CA GLN A 82 -1.86 6.20 -1.15
C GLN A 82 -2.33 5.10 -2.09
N TRP A 83 -2.67 5.49 -3.31
CA TRP A 83 -3.11 4.54 -4.33
C TRP A 83 -1.94 3.73 -4.87
N VAL A 84 -2.11 2.41 -4.88
CA VAL A 84 -1.20 1.44 -5.49
C VAL A 84 -1.99 0.44 -6.32
N GLN A 85 -1.46 0.05 -7.47
CA GLN A 85 -2.04 -1.01 -8.28
C GLN A 85 -1.28 -2.32 -8.03
N ILE A 86 -2.00 -3.38 -7.69
CA ILE A 86 -1.44 -4.72 -7.49
C ILE A 86 -1.84 -5.59 -8.67
N GLY A 87 -0.91 -6.36 -9.24
CA GLY A 87 -1.18 -7.28 -10.35
C GLY A 87 -1.50 -6.61 -11.71
N GLY A 88 -1.31 -5.30 -11.83
CA GLY A 88 -1.42 -4.55 -13.10
C GLY A 88 -0.05 -4.27 -13.70
N ASP A 89 -0.01 -4.11 -15.02
CA ASP A 89 1.20 -3.75 -15.79
C ASP A 89 1.83 -2.47 -15.22
N ALA A 90 3.05 -2.58 -14.67
CA ALA A 90 3.85 -1.43 -14.24
C ALA A 90 4.31 -0.55 -15.42
N GLY A 91 3.96 -0.92 -16.68
CA GLY A 91 4.30 -0.22 -17.91
C GLY A 91 3.49 1.05 -18.23
N LEU A 92 2.43 1.37 -17.48
CA LEU A 92 1.70 2.63 -17.62
C LEU A 92 1.99 3.57 -16.45
N GLY A 93 3.28 3.83 -16.19
CA GLY A 93 3.72 4.80 -15.18
C GLY A 93 2.91 6.11 -15.24
N PRO A 94 2.84 6.87 -14.14
CA PRO A 94 2.02 8.08 -14.06
C PRO A 94 2.44 9.07 -15.16
N GLY A 95 1.72 9.07 -16.30
CA GLY A 95 2.02 9.91 -17.45
C GLY A 95 2.02 9.25 -18.84
N ASN A 96 1.91 7.92 -19.02
CA ASN A 96 1.87 7.33 -20.36
C ASN A 96 0.44 7.02 -20.84
N PHE A 97 -0.31 8.06 -21.21
CA PHE A 97 -1.55 7.91 -21.99
C PHE A 97 -1.24 8.18 -23.47
N PRO A 98 -1.68 7.35 -24.42
CA PRO A 98 -1.54 7.65 -25.84
C PRO A 98 -2.28 8.95 -26.16
N GLY A 99 -1.56 9.90 -26.76
CA GLY A 99 -2.03 11.25 -27.02
C GLY A 99 -3.22 11.33 -27.98
N PHE A 100 -4.01 12.39 -27.79
CA PHE A 100 -4.81 13.03 -28.83
C PHE A 100 -4.19 14.41 -29.08
#